data_AF-A0A6J4FBM9-F1
#
_entry.id   AF-A0A6J4FBM9-F1
#
_cell.length_a   1.000
_cell.length_b   1.000
_cell.length_c   1.000
_cell.angle_alpha   90.00
_cell.angle_beta   90.00
_cell.angle_gamma   90.00
#
_symmetry.space_group_name_H-M   'P 1'
#
loop_
_entity.id
_entity.type
_entity.pdbx_description
1 polymer ?
#
loop_
_entity_poly.entity_id
_entity_poly.type
_entity_poly.pdbx_seq_one_letter_code
_entity_poly.pdbx_strand_id
1 'polypeptide(L)'
;MGAQQNAPVAEPDAAIQLREPGGKRCRGVAGVAVRALIDLLDESATDGTVSMDVVRRIANAVLSARGPLSEYYANWEMGCDSAFTLRRIEQQRTDFIGRIVTQPFSALLDDRASGIERKHLPQFFAAIHLIVGDEPYDGLRTRANEAAERHRTADGAVAWDNFYGDDDVKRVFETIAVAVARSFRRFEPRRDWFLIIMNSSPSSISTASNAFIPKKAEDKVTREFGEHQMSRLFQALFSQFRIETFTPERKAAFMERWGSEPEKVFGPLFVSLAAQDQ
;
A
#
# COMPACT_ATOMS: atom_id res chain seq x y z
N MET A 1 -3.24 -10.10 -65.17
CA MET A 1 -4.38 -10.97 -64.80
C MET A 1 -3.85 -11.95 -63.77
N GLY A 2 -4.31 -12.06 -62.53
CA GLY A 2 -5.41 -11.42 -61.84
C GLY A 2 -5.07 -11.27 -60.35
N ALA A 3 -5.76 -10.34 -59.72
CA ALA A 3 -5.63 -9.98 -58.31
C ALA A 3 -6.13 -11.09 -57.39
N GLN A 4 -5.46 -11.27 -56.24
CA GLN A 4 -6.08 -11.80 -55.04
C GLN A 4 -5.89 -10.78 -53.92
N GLN A 5 -6.98 -10.05 -53.68
CA GLN A 5 -7.27 -9.30 -52.47
C GLN A 5 -7.67 -10.28 -51.36
N ASN A 6 -7.12 -10.08 -50.16
CA ASN A 6 -7.60 -10.55 -48.85
C ASN A 6 -6.58 -10.02 -47.84
N ALA A 7 -6.86 -9.35 -46.73
CA ALA A 7 -7.99 -8.68 -46.11
C ALA A 7 -7.33 -7.73 -45.07
N PRO A 8 -7.96 -6.62 -44.62
CA PRO A 8 -7.29 -5.71 -43.69
C PRO A 8 -7.11 -6.39 -42.33
N VAL A 9 -5.87 -6.37 -41.84
CA VAL A 9 -5.54 -6.75 -40.46
C VAL A 9 -6.32 -5.78 -39.56
N ALA A 10 -7.27 -6.33 -38.80
CA ALA A 10 -7.95 -5.59 -37.76
C ALA A 10 -6.90 -5.15 -36.74
N GLU A 11 -6.62 -3.84 -36.73
CA GLU A 11 -5.88 -3.18 -35.66
C GLU A 11 -6.56 -3.53 -34.32
N PRO A 12 -5.80 -3.80 -33.25
CA PRO A 12 -6.40 -3.92 -31.94
C PRO A 12 -7.04 -2.57 -31.63
N ASP A 13 -8.36 -2.58 -31.53
CA ASP A 13 -9.20 -1.47 -31.12
C ASP A 13 -8.78 -1.08 -29.70
N ALA A 14 -7.72 -0.28 -29.66
CA ALA A 14 -7.29 0.47 -28.52
C ALA A 14 -8.40 1.48 -28.28
N ALA A 15 -9.46 1.00 -27.62
CA ALA A 15 -10.31 1.83 -26.82
C ALA A 15 -9.39 2.50 -25.79
N ILE A 16 -8.76 3.60 -26.23
CA ILE A 16 -8.36 4.71 -25.40
C ILE A 16 -9.65 5.06 -24.68
N GLN A 17 -9.88 4.41 -23.54
CA GLN A 17 -10.89 4.81 -22.60
C GLN A 17 -10.51 6.24 -22.27
N LEU A 18 -11.25 7.16 -22.88
CA LEU A 18 -11.10 8.59 -22.72
C LEU A 18 -10.96 8.83 -21.23
N ARG A 19 -9.72 9.10 -20.82
CA ARG A 19 -9.38 9.56 -19.48
C ARG A 19 -10.39 10.65 -19.19
N GLU A 20 -11.29 10.44 -18.24
CA GLU A 20 -12.33 11.42 -17.96
C GLU A 20 -11.64 12.78 -17.81
N PRO A 21 -12.03 13.81 -18.59
CA PRO A 21 -11.30 15.06 -18.60
C PRO A 21 -11.23 15.58 -17.17
N GLY A 22 -10.00 15.84 -16.71
CA GLY A 22 -9.75 16.36 -15.37
C GLY A 22 -10.68 17.53 -15.07
N GLY A 23 -11.28 17.54 -13.88
CA GLY A 23 -12.19 18.60 -13.45
C GLY A 23 -13.69 18.29 -13.53
N LYS A 24 -14.13 17.14 -14.07
CA LYS A 24 -15.56 16.74 -14.01
C LYS A 24 -16.14 16.76 -12.57
N ARG A 25 -15.33 16.36 -11.58
CA ARG A 25 -15.74 16.33 -10.16
C ARG A 25 -15.76 17.72 -9.51
N CYS A 26 -14.93 18.66 -9.97
CA CYS A 26 -14.94 20.06 -9.54
C CYS A 26 -15.95 20.93 -10.30
N ARG A 27 -16.40 20.52 -11.50
CA ARG A 27 -17.44 21.22 -12.28
C ARG A 27 -18.79 21.30 -11.56
N GLY A 28 -19.12 20.32 -10.73
CA GLY A 28 -20.34 20.35 -9.91
C GLY A 28 -20.38 21.54 -8.94
N VAL A 29 -19.21 21.97 -8.46
CA VAL A 29 -19.03 23.08 -7.51
C VAL A 29 -19.28 24.44 -8.18
N ALA A 30 -18.67 24.65 -9.36
CA ALA A 30 -18.97 25.81 -10.18
C ALA A 30 -20.46 25.84 -10.59
N GLY A 31 -21.06 24.67 -10.82
CA GLY A 31 -22.48 24.55 -11.15
C GLY A 31 -23.42 25.06 -10.06
N VAL A 32 -23.09 24.90 -8.78
CA VAL A 32 -23.94 25.39 -7.66
C VAL A 32 -23.82 26.90 -7.51
N ALA A 33 -22.60 27.45 -7.57
CA ALA A 33 -22.39 28.90 -7.54
C ALA A 33 -23.07 29.60 -8.72
N VAL A 34 -22.98 28.99 -9.91
CA VAL A 34 -23.64 29.48 -11.13
C VAL A 34 -25.16 29.38 -11.01
N ARG A 35 -25.71 28.30 -10.44
CA ARG A 35 -27.17 28.20 -10.21
C ARG A 35 -27.66 29.24 -9.20
N ALA A 36 -26.98 29.40 -8.06
CA ALA A 36 -27.34 30.42 -7.08
C ALA A 36 -27.26 31.84 -7.68
N LEU A 37 -26.29 32.09 -8.55
CA LEU A 37 -26.21 33.35 -9.30
C LEU A 37 -27.37 33.50 -10.28
N ILE A 38 -27.74 32.44 -11.02
CA ILE A 38 -28.88 32.45 -11.94
C ILE A 38 -30.19 32.73 -11.18
N ASP A 39 -30.43 32.05 -10.06
CA ASP A 39 -31.65 32.23 -9.26
C ASP A 39 -31.80 33.68 -8.76
N LEU A 40 -30.70 34.28 -8.26
CA LEU A 40 -30.70 35.68 -7.81
C LEU A 40 -30.88 36.69 -8.96
N LEU A 41 -30.40 36.35 -10.16
CA LEU A 41 -30.60 37.17 -11.36
C LEU A 41 -32.05 37.11 -11.82
N ASP A 42 -32.68 35.94 -11.80
CA ASP A 42 -34.10 35.75 -12.12
C ASP A 42 -35.00 36.52 -11.13
N GLU A 43 -34.71 36.48 -9.83
CA GLU A 43 -35.45 37.25 -8.81
C GLU A 43 -35.33 38.77 -8.99
N SER A 44 -34.23 39.22 -9.59
CA SER A 44 -33.94 40.64 -9.81
C SER A 44 -34.38 41.14 -11.19
N ALA A 45 -34.91 40.26 -12.04
CA ALA A 45 -35.33 40.60 -13.38
C ALA A 45 -36.67 41.35 -13.39
N THR A 46 -36.74 42.42 -14.17
CA THR A 46 -38.00 43.11 -14.48
C THR A 46 -38.28 42.91 -15.97
N ASP A 47 -39.44 42.33 -16.30
CA ASP A 47 -39.82 41.92 -17.66
C ASP A 47 -38.78 41.03 -18.37
N GLY A 48 -38.10 40.16 -17.61
CA GLY A 48 -37.06 39.26 -18.14
C GLY A 48 -35.74 39.95 -18.45
N THR A 49 -35.56 41.21 -18.03
CA THR A 49 -34.31 41.96 -18.21
C THR A 49 -33.67 42.30 -16.86
N VAL A 50 -32.35 42.21 -16.79
CA VAL A 50 -31.55 42.60 -15.63
C VAL A 50 -30.50 43.61 -16.09
N SER A 51 -30.35 44.73 -15.36
CA SER A 51 -29.32 45.71 -15.70
C SER A 51 -27.93 45.19 -15.37
N MET A 52 -26.92 45.59 -16.15
CA MET A 52 -25.53 45.17 -15.92
C MET A 52 -24.98 45.62 -14.56
N ASP A 53 -25.52 46.70 -13.99
CA ASP A 53 -25.14 47.15 -12.64
C ASP A 53 -25.68 46.21 -11.56
N VAL A 54 -26.85 45.62 -11.77
CA VAL A 54 -27.42 44.60 -10.88
C VAL A 54 -26.64 43.29 -11.02
N VAL A 55 -26.33 42.86 -12.25
CA VAL A 55 -25.49 41.68 -12.51
C VAL A 55 -24.14 41.78 -11.79
N ARG A 56 -23.44 42.91 -11.95
CA ARG A 56 -22.14 43.13 -11.30
C ARG A 56 -22.26 43.14 -9.78
N ARG A 57 -23.32 43.71 -9.23
CA ARG A 57 -23.55 43.77 -7.78
C ARG A 57 -23.81 42.39 -7.19
N ILE A 58 -24.65 41.59 -7.82
CA ILE A 58 -24.97 40.23 -7.38
C ILE A 58 -23.75 39.32 -7.53
N ALA A 59 -23.04 39.39 -8.66
CA ALA A 59 -21.80 38.62 -8.86
C ALA A 59 -20.75 38.98 -7.80
N ASN A 60 -20.55 40.26 -7.50
CA ASN A 60 -19.62 40.69 -6.46
C ASN A 60 -20.08 40.26 -5.06
N ALA A 61 -21.38 40.24 -4.78
CA ALA A 61 -21.91 39.75 -3.51
C ALA A 61 -21.68 38.24 -3.33
N VAL A 62 -21.91 37.43 -4.37
CA VAL A 62 -21.66 35.98 -4.36
C VAL A 62 -20.16 35.68 -4.22
N LEU A 63 -19.29 36.46 -4.89
CA LEU A 63 -17.84 36.30 -4.82
C LEU A 63 -17.25 36.81 -3.50
N SER A 64 -17.87 37.81 -2.86
CA SER A 64 -17.37 38.43 -1.62
C SER A 64 -18.01 37.86 -0.36
N ALA A 65 -19.04 37.02 -0.49
CA ALA A 65 -19.72 36.41 0.65
C ALA A 65 -18.78 35.48 1.42
N ARG A 66 -18.34 35.94 2.61
CA ARG A 66 -17.82 35.07 3.66
C ARG A 66 -19.01 34.55 4.49
N GLY A 67 -19.09 33.24 4.69
CA GLY A 67 -20.24 32.60 5.35
C GLY A 67 -20.44 31.12 4.95
N PRO A 68 -21.68 30.60 4.92
CA PRO A 68 -21.96 29.17 4.70
C PRO A 68 -21.34 28.60 3.42
N LEU A 69 -21.23 29.41 2.35
CA LEU A 69 -20.56 29.01 1.11
C LEU A 69 -19.05 28.84 1.28
N SER A 70 -18.37 29.71 2.04
CA SER A 70 -16.93 29.55 2.30
C SER A 70 -16.62 28.33 3.18
N GLU A 71 -17.46 28.02 4.17
CA GLU A 71 -17.34 26.79 4.96
C GLU A 71 -17.63 25.54 4.13
N TYR A 72 -18.60 25.62 3.20
CA TYR A 72 -18.91 24.53 2.28
C TYR A 72 -17.76 24.29 1.29
N TYR A 73 -17.16 25.35 0.73
CA TYR A 73 -15.96 25.24 -0.11
C TYR A 73 -14.77 24.69 0.67
N ALA A 74 -14.53 25.15 1.91
CA ALA A 74 -13.43 24.65 2.74
C ALA A 74 -13.60 23.18 3.15
N ASN A 75 -14.81 22.75 3.53
CA ASN A 75 -15.10 21.35 3.86
C ASN A 75 -14.95 20.42 2.63
N TRP A 76 -15.35 20.89 1.45
CA TRP A 76 -15.17 20.13 0.22
C TRP A 76 -13.74 20.16 -0.31
N GLU A 77 -13.00 21.25 -0.11
CA GLU A 77 -11.57 21.34 -0.39
C GLU A 77 -10.81 20.33 0.48
N MET A 78 -11.12 20.22 1.78
CA MET A 78 -10.60 19.17 2.66
C MET A 78 -10.98 17.76 2.18
N GLY A 79 -12.20 17.57 1.66
CA GLY A 79 -12.64 16.29 1.07
C GLY A 79 -11.88 15.92 -0.21
N CYS A 80 -11.63 16.89 -1.08
CA CYS A 80 -10.83 16.70 -2.28
C CYS A 80 -9.35 16.47 -1.92
N ASP A 81 -8.77 17.28 -1.04
CA ASP A 81 -7.37 17.21 -0.65
C ASP A 81 -7.06 15.92 0.12
N SER A 82 -7.98 15.43 0.95
CA SER A 82 -7.86 14.10 1.57
C SER A 82 -7.91 12.97 0.55
N ALA A 83 -8.78 13.04 -0.46
CA ALA A 83 -8.83 12.06 -1.54
C ALA A 83 -7.58 12.11 -2.44
N PHE A 84 -7.04 13.30 -2.73
CA PHE A 84 -5.79 13.47 -3.48
C PHE A 84 -4.57 13.02 -2.68
N THR A 85 -4.51 13.34 -1.38
CA THR A 85 -3.46 12.90 -0.48
C THR A 85 -3.46 11.38 -0.34
N LEU A 86 -4.64 10.77 -0.16
CA LEU A 86 -4.78 9.31 -0.11
C LEU A 86 -4.32 8.68 -1.42
N ARG A 87 -4.74 9.21 -2.58
CA ARG A 87 -4.27 8.74 -3.89
C ARG A 87 -2.78 8.90 -4.09
N ARG A 88 -2.19 10.02 -3.67
CA ARG A 88 -0.74 10.24 -3.74
C ARG A 88 0.00 9.24 -2.87
N ILE A 89 -0.50 8.97 -1.66
CA ILE A 89 0.05 7.96 -0.75
C ILE A 89 -0.07 6.55 -1.38
N GLU A 90 -1.21 6.20 -1.98
CA GLU A 90 -1.39 4.92 -2.70
C GLU A 90 -0.45 4.79 -3.90
N GLN A 91 -0.25 5.86 -4.68
CA GLN A 91 0.70 5.86 -5.81
C GLN A 91 2.17 5.77 -5.36
N GLN A 92 2.50 6.20 -4.14
CA GLN A 92 3.83 6.09 -3.56
C GLN A 92 4.09 4.71 -2.93
N ARG A 93 3.08 3.86 -2.77
CA ARG A 93 3.18 2.53 -2.16
C ARG A 93 3.63 1.48 -3.18
N THR A 94 4.87 1.62 -3.64
CA THR A 94 5.47 0.77 -4.67
C THR A 94 6.20 -0.47 -4.11
N ASP A 95 6.43 -0.54 -2.80
CA ASP A 95 7.02 -1.72 -2.16
C ASP A 95 5.97 -2.81 -1.91
N PHE A 96 5.67 -3.58 -2.96
CA PHE A 96 4.70 -4.66 -2.89
C PHE A 96 5.18 -5.82 -2.03
N ILE A 97 6.47 -6.18 -2.04
CA ILE A 97 6.99 -7.23 -1.15
C ILE A 97 6.83 -6.80 0.30
N GLY A 98 7.24 -5.58 0.66
CA GLY A 98 7.07 -5.06 2.01
C GLY A 98 5.64 -5.16 2.51
N ARG A 99 4.65 -4.88 1.63
CA ARG A 99 3.23 -5.05 1.94
C ARG A 99 2.81 -6.49 2.12
N ILE A 100 3.25 -7.39 1.24
CA ILE A 100 2.95 -8.82 1.31
C ILE A 100 3.44 -9.39 2.64
N VAL A 101 4.67 -9.08 3.04
CA VAL A 101 5.25 -9.62 4.28
C VAL A 101 4.72 -8.93 5.54
N THR A 102 4.28 -7.67 5.44
CA THR A 102 3.75 -6.91 6.59
C THR A 102 2.29 -7.23 6.89
N GLN A 103 1.50 -7.60 5.88
CA GLN A 103 0.06 -7.83 6.02
C GLN A 103 -0.31 -8.71 7.23
N PRO A 104 0.35 -9.86 7.49
CA PRO A 104 -0.03 -10.77 8.58
C PRO A 104 0.16 -10.18 9.99
N PHE A 105 1.05 -9.21 10.16
CA PHE A 105 1.34 -8.58 11.45
C PHE A 105 0.99 -7.09 11.48
N SER A 106 0.31 -6.58 10.46
CA SER A 106 -0.03 -5.15 10.31
C SER A 106 -0.73 -4.57 11.55
N ALA A 107 -1.62 -5.33 12.19
CA ALA A 107 -2.30 -4.94 13.42
C ALA A 107 -1.33 -4.66 14.59
N LEU A 108 -0.17 -5.34 14.65
CA LEU A 108 0.83 -5.08 15.69
C LEU A 108 1.47 -3.69 15.54
N LEU A 109 1.52 -3.14 14.32
CA LEU A 109 2.07 -1.80 14.06
C LEU A 109 1.15 -0.67 14.54
N ASP A 110 -0.13 -0.98 14.77
CA ASP A 110 -1.13 -0.05 15.28
C ASP A 110 -1.37 -0.22 16.79
N ASP A 111 -1.00 -1.37 17.37
CA ASP A 111 -1.01 -1.61 18.81
C ASP A 111 0.26 -1.05 19.49
N ARG A 112 0.12 0.05 20.23
CA ARG A 112 1.24 0.63 21.01
C ARG A 112 1.79 -0.32 22.08
N ALA A 113 0.99 -1.23 22.60
CA ALA A 113 1.41 -2.21 23.60
C ALA A 113 2.21 -3.38 22.99
N SER A 114 2.27 -3.49 21.66
CA SER A 114 3.10 -4.49 20.98
C SER A 114 4.59 -4.20 21.12
N GLY A 115 4.95 -2.91 21.28
CA GLY A 115 6.34 -2.45 21.20
C GLY A 115 6.94 -2.53 19.79
N ILE A 116 6.16 -2.90 18.78
CA ILE A 116 6.57 -3.00 17.37
C ILE A 116 6.07 -1.76 16.64
N GLU A 117 6.99 -0.93 16.18
CA GLU A 117 6.69 0.33 15.52
C GLU A 117 7.07 0.29 14.03
N ARG A 118 6.44 1.14 13.21
CA ARG A 118 6.74 1.28 11.78
C ARG A 118 8.22 1.59 11.49
N LYS A 119 8.93 2.20 12.44
CA LYS A 119 10.37 2.48 12.34
C LYS A 119 11.25 1.23 12.26
N HIS A 120 10.72 0.06 12.65
CA HIS A 120 11.43 -1.23 12.58
C HIS A 120 11.34 -1.89 11.20
N LEU A 121 10.41 -1.45 10.34
CA LEU A 121 10.15 -2.07 9.03
C LEU A 121 11.36 -2.05 8.09
N PRO A 122 12.16 -0.96 7.97
CA PRO A 122 13.31 -0.96 7.08
C PRO A 122 14.32 -2.06 7.42
N GLN A 123 14.64 -2.24 8.70
CA GLN A 123 15.55 -3.29 9.18
C GLN A 123 14.94 -4.68 9.00
N PHE A 124 13.64 -4.82 9.25
CA PHE A 124 12.93 -6.07 8.98
C PHE A 124 13.02 -6.46 7.50
N PHE A 125 12.76 -5.54 6.58
CA PHE A 125 12.87 -5.79 5.14
C PHE A 125 14.31 -6.10 4.72
N ALA A 126 15.30 -5.43 5.31
CA ALA A 126 16.70 -5.75 5.10
C ALA A 126 17.03 -7.19 5.57
N ALA A 127 16.54 -7.61 6.74
CA ALA A 127 16.73 -8.97 7.23
C ALA A 127 16.08 -10.02 6.32
N ILE A 128 14.86 -9.75 5.83
CA ILE A 128 14.17 -10.61 4.86
C ILE A 128 14.98 -10.71 3.56
N HIS A 129 15.46 -9.58 3.04
CA HIS A 129 16.28 -9.57 1.83
C HIS A 129 17.56 -10.39 2.01
N LEU A 130 18.28 -10.23 3.13
CA LEU A 130 19.47 -11.02 3.46
C LEU A 130 19.20 -12.52 3.65
N ILE A 131 18.00 -12.90 4.09
CA ILE A 131 17.58 -14.30 4.20
C ILE A 131 17.34 -14.91 2.83
N VAL A 132 16.64 -14.17 1.95
CA VAL A 132 16.20 -14.66 0.65
C VAL A 132 17.33 -14.64 -0.38
N GLY A 133 18.22 -13.64 -0.31
CA GLY A 133 19.27 -13.38 -1.28
C GLY A 133 18.78 -12.56 -2.48
N ASP A 134 19.69 -11.84 -3.14
CA ASP A 134 19.36 -10.83 -4.15
C ASP A 134 18.60 -11.40 -5.36
N GLU A 135 19.12 -12.46 -5.98
CA GLU A 135 18.53 -13.04 -7.21
C GLU A 135 17.12 -13.61 -6.98
N PRO A 136 16.88 -14.47 -5.95
CA PRO A 136 15.52 -14.92 -5.64
C PRO A 136 14.60 -13.77 -5.25
N TYR A 137 15.10 -12.76 -4.52
CA TYR A 137 14.31 -11.62 -4.09
C TYR A 137 13.84 -10.76 -5.27
N ASP A 138 14.71 -10.52 -6.26
CA ASP A 138 14.36 -9.79 -7.48
C ASP A 138 13.29 -10.53 -8.29
N GLY A 139 13.37 -11.86 -8.39
CA GLY A 139 12.33 -12.68 -9.03
C GLY A 139 10.97 -12.57 -8.32
N LEU A 140 10.97 -12.61 -6.98
CA LEU A 140 9.76 -12.40 -6.18
C LEU A 140 9.21 -10.98 -6.35
N ARG A 141 10.08 -9.97 -6.46
CA ARG A 141 9.69 -8.58 -6.65
C ARG A 141 8.99 -8.41 -7.98
N THR A 142 9.52 -8.97 -9.05
CA THR A 142 8.88 -8.94 -10.37
C THR A 142 7.48 -9.53 -10.32
N ARG A 143 7.31 -10.71 -9.72
CA ARG A 143 6.00 -11.36 -9.57
C ARG A 143 5.00 -10.54 -8.74
N ALA A 144 5.46 -9.93 -7.65
CA ALA A 144 4.63 -9.06 -6.84
C ALA A 144 4.17 -7.81 -7.60
N ASN A 145 5.03 -7.22 -8.44
CA ASN A 145 4.68 -6.10 -9.32
C ASN A 145 3.66 -6.53 -10.38
N GLU A 146 3.88 -7.66 -11.06
CA GLU A 146 2.94 -8.19 -12.05
C GLU A 146 1.55 -8.44 -11.45
N ALA A 147 1.50 -8.99 -10.23
CA ALA A 147 0.23 -9.16 -9.53
C ALA A 147 -0.42 -7.82 -9.19
N ALA A 148 0.35 -6.82 -8.75
CA ALA A 148 -0.18 -5.49 -8.48
C ALA A 148 -0.77 -4.83 -9.72
N GLU A 149 -0.14 -4.99 -10.89
CA GLU A 149 -0.69 -4.46 -12.16
C GLU A 149 -2.00 -5.14 -12.55
N ARG A 150 -2.14 -6.46 -12.33
CA ARG A 150 -3.41 -7.18 -12.58
C ARG A 150 -4.57 -6.66 -11.75
N HIS A 151 -4.28 -6.22 -10.52
CA HIS A 151 -5.29 -5.73 -9.57
C HIS A 151 -5.36 -4.20 -9.51
N ARG A 152 -4.79 -3.51 -10.50
CA ARG A 152 -4.87 -2.04 -10.58
C ARG A 152 -6.26 -1.60 -11.05
N THR A 153 -6.87 -0.68 -10.34
CA THR A 153 -8.18 -0.08 -10.65
C THR A 153 -8.06 0.97 -11.73
N ALA A 154 -9.19 1.39 -12.31
CA ALA A 154 -9.25 2.43 -13.34
C ALA A 154 -8.65 3.79 -12.89
N ASP A 155 -8.62 4.06 -11.58
CA ASP A 155 -7.99 5.25 -11.02
C ASP A 155 -6.52 5.07 -10.62
N GLY A 156 -5.91 3.92 -10.95
CA GLY A 156 -4.50 3.63 -10.79
C GLY A 156 -4.10 3.13 -9.40
N ALA A 157 -5.06 2.94 -8.48
CA ALA A 157 -4.82 2.32 -7.18
C ALA A 157 -4.79 0.79 -7.28
N VAL A 158 -4.20 0.11 -6.30
CA VAL A 158 -4.27 -1.37 -6.24
C VAL A 158 -5.49 -1.76 -5.40
N ALA A 159 -6.32 -2.66 -5.92
CA ALA A 159 -7.40 -3.29 -5.17
C ALA A 159 -6.79 -4.29 -4.17
N TRP A 160 -6.41 -3.80 -2.99
CA TRP A 160 -5.59 -4.54 -2.02
C TRP A 160 -6.18 -5.88 -1.59
N ASP A 161 -7.50 -5.97 -1.37
CA ASP A 161 -8.14 -7.24 -0.97
C ASP A 161 -8.00 -8.31 -2.06
N ASN A 162 -8.19 -7.93 -3.33
CA ASN A 162 -7.99 -8.83 -4.47
C ASN A 162 -6.52 -9.18 -4.66
N PHE A 163 -5.62 -8.21 -4.47
CA PHE A 163 -4.18 -8.41 -4.51
C PHE A 163 -3.72 -9.43 -3.47
N TYR A 164 -4.14 -9.32 -2.21
CA TYR A 164 -3.81 -10.31 -1.18
C TYR A 164 -4.48 -11.68 -1.43
N GLY A 165 -5.58 -11.69 -2.18
CA GLY A 165 -6.24 -12.91 -2.64
C GLY A 165 -5.54 -13.62 -3.82
N ASP A 166 -4.63 -12.95 -4.53
CA ASP A 166 -3.95 -13.47 -5.73
C ASP A 166 -3.01 -14.65 -5.38
N ASP A 167 -3.06 -15.71 -6.19
CA ASP A 167 -2.26 -16.91 -5.95
C ASP A 167 -0.76 -16.67 -6.08
N ASP A 168 -0.32 -15.75 -6.95
CA ASP A 168 1.10 -15.37 -7.02
C ASP A 168 1.53 -14.60 -5.78
N VAL A 169 0.67 -13.73 -5.24
CA VAL A 169 0.95 -13.02 -4.00
C VAL A 169 1.08 -13.99 -2.83
N LYS A 170 0.17 -14.96 -2.73
CA LYS A 170 0.25 -16.05 -1.74
C LYS A 170 1.52 -16.87 -1.90
N ARG A 171 1.92 -17.19 -3.14
CA ARG A 171 3.17 -17.92 -3.45
C ARG A 171 4.40 -17.11 -3.09
N VAL A 172 4.42 -15.80 -3.35
CA VAL A 172 5.50 -14.90 -2.95
C VAL A 172 5.66 -14.92 -1.43
N PHE A 173 4.56 -14.75 -0.70
CA PHE A 173 4.59 -14.81 0.76
C PHE A 173 5.08 -16.17 1.27
N GLU A 174 4.55 -17.27 0.75
CA GLU A 174 4.97 -18.62 1.15
C GLU A 174 6.45 -18.85 0.89
N THR A 175 6.98 -18.39 -0.24
CA THR A 175 8.41 -18.53 -0.57
C THR A 175 9.29 -17.83 0.44
N ILE A 176 8.93 -16.60 0.81
CA ILE A 176 9.64 -15.83 1.83
C ILE A 176 9.53 -16.53 3.18
N ALA A 177 8.33 -16.96 3.57
CA ALA A 177 8.11 -17.62 4.85
C ALA A 177 8.93 -18.92 4.97
N VAL A 178 8.99 -19.74 3.92
CA VAL A 178 9.81 -20.96 3.88
C VAL A 178 11.30 -20.64 3.98
N ALA A 179 11.78 -19.61 3.27
CA ALA A 179 13.17 -19.18 3.35
C ALA A 179 13.54 -18.73 4.77
N VAL A 180 12.68 -17.92 5.40
CA VAL A 180 12.85 -17.48 6.78
C VAL A 180 12.87 -18.69 7.71
N ALA A 181 11.85 -19.55 7.70
CA ALA A 181 11.77 -20.71 8.58
C ALA A 181 13.00 -21.63 8.46
N ARG A 182 13.46 -21.90 7.24
CA ARG A 182 14.68 -22.68 6.99
C ARG A 182 15.94 -22.01 7.52
N SER A 183 16.04 -20.68 7.45
CA SER A 183 17.19 -19.94 7.99
C SER A 183 17.28 -20.04 9.52
N PHE A 184 16.14 -20.25 10.20
CA PHE A 184 16.05 -20.37 11.66
C PHE A 184 16.18 -21.82 12.18
N ARG A 185 16.61 -22.80 11.35
CA ARG A 185 16.88 -24.17 11.83
C ARG A 185 17.89 -24.23 12.99
N ARG A 186 18.85 -23.31 13.01
CA ARG A 186 19.72 -23.05 14.18
C ARG A 186 19.20 -21.79 14.85
N PHE A 187 18.21 -21.97 15.73
CA PHE A 187 17.40 -20.86 16.24
C PHE A 187 18.24 -19.81 16.98
N GLU A 188 18.97 -20.18 18.03
CA GLU A 188 19.69 -19.21 18.89
C GLU A 188 20.63 -18.30 18.10
N PRO A 189 21.60 -18.82 17.28
CA PRO A 189 22.49 -17.92 16.55
C PRO A 189 21.76 -17.07 15.51
N ARG A 190 20.65 -17.57 14.95
CA ARG A 190 19.87 -16.84 13.95
C ARG A 190 19.00 -15.77 14.60
N ARG A 191 18.45 -16.01 15.79
CA ARG A 191 17.77 -15.02 16.63
C ARG A 191 18.71 -13.87 16.94
N ASP A 192 19.90 -14.18 17.44
CA ASP A 192 20.89 -13.16 17.81
C ASP A 192 21.29 -12.31 16.58
N TRP A 193 21.56 -12.95 15.44
CA TRP A 193 21.80 -12.25 14.18
C TRP A 193 20.62 -11.34 13.79
N PHE A 194 19.38 -11.83 13.89
CA PHE A 194 18.20 -11.08 13.52
C PHE A 194 18.03 -9.84 14.42
N LEU A 195 18.21 -9.98 15.74
CA LEU A 195 18.14 -8.86 16.68
C LEU A 195 19.23 -7.81 16.41
N ILE A 196 20.43 -8.24 16.02
CA ILE A 196 21.50 -7.31 15.59
C ILE A 196 21.06 -6.50 14.38
N ILE A 197 20.47 -7.15 13.36
CA ILE A 197 19.97 -6.43 12.17
C ILE A 197 18.82 -5.49 12.55
N MET A 198 17.87 -5.93 13.36
CA MET A 198 16.72 -5.13 13.79
C MET A 198 17.12 -3.86 14.56
N ASN A 199 18.19 -3.95 15.34
CA ASN A 199 18.73 -2.82 16.10
C ASN A 199 19.85 -2.07 15.36
N SER A 200 20.18 -2.47 14.13
CA SER A 200 21.16 -1.76 13.32
C SER A 200 20.57 -0.42 12.83
N SER A 201 21.06 0.68 13.40
CA SER A 201 20.74 2.01 12.91
C SER A 201 21.75 2.41 11.83
N PRO A 202 21.34 2.64 10.56
CA PRO A 202 22.20 3.36 9.64
C PRO A 202 22.52 4.74 10.23
N SER A 203 23.79 5.15 10.14
CA SER A 203 24.30 6.40 10.72
C SER A 203 23.75 7.66 10.04
N SER A 204 23.03 7.51 8.93
CA SER A 204 22.41 8.58 8.17
C SER A 204 21.02 8.17 7.65
N ILE A 205 20.16 9.17 7.48
CA ILE A 205 18.86 9.03 6.81
C ILE A 205 18.98 9.68 5.43
N SER A 206 18.61 8.96 4.38
CA SER A 206 18.45 9.53 3.04
C SER A 206 17.13 10.30 2.96
N THR A 207 17.19 11.57 2.59
CA THR A 207 16.01 12.45 2.37
C THR A 207 15.74 12.70 0.88
N ALA A 208 16.72 12.41 0.03
CA ALA A 208 16.63 12.38 -1.43
C ALA A 208 17.82 11.56 -1.98
N SER A 209 17.83 11.25 -3.28
CA SER A 209 18.87 10.43 -3.92
C SER A 209 20.31 10.89 -3.63
N ASN A 210 20.52 12.18 -3.30
CA ASN A 210 21.82 12.77 -2.98
C ASN A 210 21.85 13.52 -1.63
N ALA A 211 20.85 13.36 -0.75
CA ALA A 211 20.77 14.10 0.50
C ALA A 211 20.73 13.15 1.69
N PHE A 212 21.78 13.19 2.52
CA PHE A 212 21.91 12.37 3.72
C PHE A 212 22.04 13.25 4.95
N ILE A 213 21.18 13.03 5.94
CA ILE A 213 21.25 13.70 7.23
C ILE A 213 21.85 12.71 8.24
N PRO A 214 23.04 12.98 8.82
CA PRO A 214 23.59 12.15 9.88
C PRO A 214 22.69 12.25 11.12
N LYS A 215 22.35 11.09 11.71
CA LYS A 215 21.54 11.05 12.94
C LYS A 215 22.32 11.64 14.11
N LYS A 216 21.66 12.48 14.92
CA LYS A 216 22.27 13.00 16.16
C LYS A 216 22.41 11.86 17.17
N ALA A 217 23.41 11.95 18.06
CA ALA A 217 23.61 10.95 19.12
C ALA A 217 22.39 10.84 20.07
N GLU A 218 21.62 11.92 20.19
CA GLU A 218 20.40 12.05 20.99
C GLU A 218 19.21 11.27 20.39
N ASP A 219 19.19 11.07 19.06
CA ASP A 219 18.18 10.26 18.35
C ASP A 219 18.40 8.74 18.54
N LYS A 220 19.48 8.34 19.23
CA LYS A 220 19.79 6.93 19.54
C LYS A 220 18.99 6.37 20.72
N VAL A 221 18.07 7.13 21.31
CA VAL A 221 17.13 6.62 22.32
C VAL A 221 15.99 5.88 21.63
N THR A 222 16.29 4.72 21.06
CA THR A 222 15.28 3.78 20.56
C THR A 222 15.03 2.72 21.61
N ARG A 223 13.78 2.54 22.03
CA ARG A 223 13.33 1.27 22.62
C ARG A 223 13.86 0.15 21.73
N GLU A 224 14.70 -0.69 22.30
CA GLU A 224 15.39 -1.77 21.60
C GLU A 224 14.35 -2.81 21.14
N PHE A 225 14.51 -3.31 19.91
CA PHE A 225 13.73 -4.44 19.42
C PHE A 225 14.32 -5.71 20.04
N GLY A 226 13.63 -6.30 21.01
CA GLY A 226 14.11 -7.46 21.76
C GLY A 226 13.41 -8.78 21.39
N GLU A 227 13.74 -9.83 22.14
CA GLU A 227 13.22 -11.19 21.94
C GLU A 227 11.70 -11.26 22.02
N HIS A 228 11.08 -10.53 22.96
CA HIS A 228 9.63 -10.51 23.11
C HIS A 228 8.93 -9.92 21.86
N GLN A 229 9.47 -8.83 21.31
CA GLN A 229 8.96 -8.24 20.07
C GLN A 229 9.17 -9.18 18.89
N MET A 230 10.32 -9.86 18.82
CA MET A 230 10.58 -10.88 17.80
C MET A 230 9.57 -12.03 17.88
N SER A 231 9.32 -12.58 19.08
CA SER A 231 8.35 -13.66 19.29
C SER A 231 6.97 -13.26 18.79
N ARG A 232 6.46 -12.11 19.22
CA ARG A 232 5.15 -11.58 18.79
C ARG A 232 5.08 -11.35 17.28
N LEU A 233 6.13 -10.75 16.70
CA LEU A 233 6.23 -10.53 15.26
C LEU A 233 6.16 -11.85 14.49
N PHE A 234 6.95 -12.84 14.89
CA PHE A 234 7.04 -14.12 14.19
C PHE A 234 5.77 -14.94 14.37
N GLN A 235 5.15 -14.92 15.55
CA GLN A 235 3.86 -15.59 15.77
C GLN A 235 2.77 -15.04 14.85
N ALA A 236 2.72 -13.73 14.65
CA ALA A 236 1.78 -13.11 13.73
C ALA A 236 2.14 -13.41 12.25
N LEU A 237 3.41 -13.27 11.89
CA LEU A 237 3.93 -13.54 10.54
C LEU A 237 3.63 -14.98 10.08
N PHE A 238 3.85 -15.95 10.96
CA PHE A 238 3.70 -17.38 10.64
C PHE A 238 2.33 -17.96 11.03
N SER A 239 1.37 -17.12 11.46
CA SER A 239 0.05 -17.57 11.93
C SER A 239 -0.68 -18.48 10.93
N GLN A 240 -0.63 -18.16 9.64
CA GLN A 240 -1.26 -18.95 8.57
C GLN A 240 -0.49 -20.23 8.17
N PHE A 241 0.68 -20.49 8.77
CA PHE A 241 1.46 -21.71 8.57
C PHE A 241 1.42 -22.64 9.77
N ARG A 242 0.61 -22.32 10.78
CA ARG A 242 0.34 -23.23 11.89
C ARG A 242 -0.30 -24.51 11.37
N ILE A 243 0.06 -25.65 11.95
CA ILE A 243 -0.29 -26.99 11.42
C ILE A 243 -1.82 -27.16 11.34
N GLU A 244 -2.55 -26.55 12.27
CA GLU A 244 -4.01 -26.59 12.35
C GLU A 244 -4.69 -25.87 11.16
N THR A 245 -3.96 -25.01 10.45
CA THR A 245 -4.48 -24.25 9.28
C THR A 245 -4.29 -24.98 7.95
N PHE A 246 -3.66 -26.16 7.96
CA PHE A 246 -3.37 -26.93 6.75
C PHE A 246 -4.43 -28.02 6.51
N THR A 247 -5.24 -27.85 5.46
CA THR A 247 -6.08 -28.94 4.93
C THR A 247 -5.20 -29.99 4.23
N PRO A 248 -5.67 -31.24 4.06
CA PRO A 248 -4.93 -32.28 3.34
C PRO A 248 -4.46 -31.86 1.94
N GLU A 249 -5.31 -31.14 1.21
CA GLU A 249 -5.01 -30.65 -0.15
C GLU A 249 -3.89 -29.60 -0.12
N ARG A 250 -3.93 -28.68 0.84
CA ARG A 250 -2.89 -27.68 1.04
C ARG A 250 -1.56 -28.33 1.43
N LYS A 251 -1.58 -29.38 2.26
CA LYS A 251 -0.37 -30.15 2.61
C LYS A 251 0.23 -30.83 1.40
N ALA A 252 -0.59 -31.46 0.56
CA ALA A 252 -0.13 -32.12 -0.67
C ALA A 252 0.51 -31.11 -1.63
N ALA A 253 -0.15 -29.98 -1.90
CA ALA A 253 0.37 -28.93 -2.76
C ALA A 253 1.67 -28.30 -2.21
N PHE A 254 1.78 -28.15 -0.88
CA PHE A 254 3.00 -27.69 -0.24
C PHE A 254 4.14 -28.70 -0.39
N MET A 255 3.86 -29.99 -0.18
CA MET A 255 4.84 -31.06 -0.32
C MET A 255 5.35 -31.18 -1.75
N GLU A 256 4.47 -31.09 -2.74
CA GLU A 256 4.83 -31.08 -4.17
C GLU A 256 5.80 -29.93 -4.49
N ARG A 257 5.54 -28.74 -3.94
CA ARG A 257 6.34 -27.54 -4.20
C ARG A 257 7.69 -27.53 -3.49
N TRP A 258 7.72 -27.98 -2.24
CA TRP A 258 8.89 -27.79 -1.36
C TRP A 258 9.67 -29.06 -1.06
N GLY A 259 9.16 -30.22 -1.47
CA GLY A 259 9.76 -31.53 -1.17
C GLY A 259 9.83 -31.85 0.32
N SER A 260 9.01 -31.21 1.15
CA SER A 260 9.02 -31.34 2.60
C SER A 260 7.64 -31.06 3.19
N GLU A 261 7.31 -31.74 4.27
CA GLU A 261 6.08 -31.49 5.03
C GLU A 261 6.13 -30.11 5.72
N PRO A 262 5.01 -29.36 5.79
CA PRO A 262 4.95 -28.10 6.52
C PRO A 262 5.46 -28.20 7.96
N GLU A 263 5.14 -29.31 8.64
CA GLU A 263 5.57 -29.62 10.00
C GLU A 263 7.09 -29.66 10.14
N LYS A 264 7.79 -30.19 9.13
CA LYS A 264 9.27 -30.25 9.12
C LYS A 264 9.90 -28.89 8.83
N VAL A 265 9.21 -28.03 8.08
CA VAL A 265 9.70 -26.70 7.71
C VAL A 265 9.48 -25.70 8.85
N PHE A 266 8.26 -25.62 9.39
CA PHE A 266 7.86 -24.59 10.35
C PHE A 266 7.85 -25.09 11.80
N GLY A 267 7.68 -26.39 12.05
CA GLY A 267 7.59 -26.97 13.39
C GLY A 267 8.75 -26.60 14.31
N PRO A 268 10.03 -26.73 13.89
CA PRO A 268 11.16 -26.35 14.72
C PRO A 268 11.11 -24.88 15.16
N LEU A 269 10.69 -23.99 14.26
CA LEU A 269 10.55 -22.56 14.57
C LEU A 269 9.46 -22.34 15.62
N PHE A 270 8.29 -22.98 15.48
CA PHE A 270 7.20 -22.83 16.45
C PHE A 270 7.56 -23.35 17.84
N VAL A 271 8.28 -24.48 17.93
CA VAL A 271 8.79 -25.00 19.21
C VAL A 271 9.72 -24.00 19.87
N SER A 272 10.66 -23.43 19.12
CA SER A 272 11.58 -22.42 19.64
C SER A 272 10.86 -21.15 20.09
N LEU A 273 9.88 -20.66 19.32
CA LEU A 273 9.10 -19.47 19.70
C LEU A 273 8.28 -19.71 20.98
N ALA A 274 7.68 -20.89 21.15
CA ALA A 274 6.91 -21.22 22.35
C ALA A 274 7.78 -21.29 23.61
N ALA A 275 9.06 -21.64 23.48
CA ALA A 275 10.00 -21.67 24.59
C ALA A 275 10.45 -20.26 25.06
N GLN A 276 10.24 -19.21 24.26
CA GLN A 276 10.59 -17.82 24.60
C GLN A 276 9.46 -17.08 25.33
N ASP A 277 8.24 -17.62 25.32
CA ASP A 277 7.06 -17.01 25.94
C ASP A 277 6.80 -17.53 27.38
N GLN A 278 7.64 -18.44 27.88
CA GLN A 278 7.61 -18.99 29.25
C GLN A 278 8.58 -18.22 30.16
#